data_AF-A0A0M2SUJ9-F1
#
_entry.id   AF-A0A0M2SUJ9-F1
#
_cell.length_a   1.000
_cell.length_b   1.000
_cell.length_c   1.000
_cell.angle_alpha   90.00
_cell.angle_beta   90.00
_cell.angle_gamma   90.00
#
_symmetry.space_group_name_H-M   'P 1'
#
loop_
_entity.id
_entity.type
_entity.pdbx_description
1 polymer ?
#
loop_
_entity_poly.entity_id
_entity_poly.type
_entity_poly.pdbx_seq_one_letter_code
_entity_poly.pdbx_strand_id
1 'polypeptide(L)'
;MPAIDTPKVTLETDVKVFSNEFNILQLSLLYSMISVEEWEDQPAFYITWKNTDLKSNLKRFVLYYNQKKGILRRKYVYRNGIESRKEEKRPVPKDKLLTASSKGMLQILQDGFKQME
;
A
#
# COMPACT_ATOMS: atom_id res chain seq x y z
N MET A 1 12.75 11.41 22.92
CA MET A 1 11.44 10.82 22.62
C MET A 1 11.67 9.41 22.09
N PRO A 2 11.00 8.37 22.60
CA PRO A 2 11.11 7.05 22.00
C PRO A 2 10.59 7.13 20.56
N ALA A 3 11.34 6.58 19.62
CA ALA A 3 10.89 6.50 18.23
C ALA A 3 9.69 5.55 18.21
N ILE A 4 8.49 6.07 17.96
CA ILE A 4 7.35 5.21 17.65
C ILE A 4 7.67 4.60 16.29
N ASP A 5 7.86 3.28 16.27
CA ASP A 5 8.11 2.56 15.03
C ASP A 5 6.98 2.84 14.04
N THR A 6 7.34 3.13 12.79
CA THR A 6 6.35 3.46 11.77
C THR A 6 5.40 2.28 11.57
N PRO A 7 4.06 2.49 11.62
CA PRO A 7 3.08 1.42 11.50
C PRO A 7 3.30 0.55 10.27
N LYS A 8 3.42 -0.75 10.49
CA LYS A 8 3.74 -1.72 9.45
C LYS A 8 3.01 -3.03 9.65
N VAL A 9 2.35 -3.50 8.59
CA VAL A 9 1.76 -4.82 8.50
C VAL A 9 2.51 -5.64 7.45
N THR A 10 2.79 -6.91 7.75
CA THR A 10 3.37 -7.86 6.79
C THR A 10 2.50 -9.10 6.70
N LEU A 11 2.12 -9.49 5.48
CA LEU A 11 1.26 -10.62 5.18
C LEU A 11 1.95 -11.55 4.19
N GLU A 12 1.72 -12.85 4.34
CA GLU A 12 2.22 -13.89 3.45
C GLU A 12 1.01 -14.57 2.80
N THR A 13 0.86 -14.39 1.49
CA THR A 13 -0.31 -14.89 0.75
C THR A 13 -0.02 -14.89 -0.76
N ASP A 14 -0.92 -15.48 -1.54
CA ASP A 14 -0.84 -15.48 -2.99
C ASP A 14 -1.22 -14.08 -3.51
N VAL A 15 -0.21 -13.34 -3.97
CA VAL A 15 -0.38 -11.95 -4.39
C VAL A 15 -0.74 -11.88 -5.87
N LYS A 16 -1.98 -11.50 -6.14
CA LYS A 16 -2.49 -11.15 -7.48
C LYS A 16 -2.82 -9.66 -7.53
N VAL A 17 -1.82 -8.80 -7.78
CA VAL A 17 -1.93 -7.33 -7.61
C VAL A 17 -3.06 -6.69 -8.42
N PHE A 18 -3.44 -7.29 -9.54
CA PHE A 18 -4.51 -6.79 -10.40
C PHE A 18 -5.90 -7.37 -10.10
N SER A 19 -6.04 -8.25 -9.09
CA SER A 19 -7.36 -8.76 -8.71
C SER A 19 -8.12 -7.71 -7.86
N ASN A 20 -9.44 -7.68 -8.02
CA ASN A 20 -10.28 -6.81 -7.19
C ASN A 20 -10.20 -7.20 -5.71
N GLU A 21 -10.19 -8.50 -5.41
CA GLU A 21 -10.06 -9.01 -4.04
C GLU A 21 -8.80 -8.50 -3.34
N PHE A 22 -7.66 -8.52 -4.02
CA PHE A 22 -6.40 -8.00 -3.48
C PHE A 22 -6.49 -6.50 -3.22
N ASN A 23 -7.06 -5.74 -4.16
CA ASN A 23 -7.23 -4.29 -4.01
C ASN A 23 -8.23 -3.93 -2.88
N ILE A 24 -9.31 -4.70 -2.72
CA ILE A 24 -10.27 -4.55 -1.61
C ILE A 24 -9.55 -4.76 -0.29
N LEU A 25 -8.86 -5.90 -0.13
CA LEU A 25 -8.16 -6.24 1.10
C LEU A 25 -7.10 -5.19 1.45
N GLN A 26 -6.37 -4.72 0.44
CA GLN A 26 -5.37 -3.66 0.61
C GLN A 26 -5.99 -2.33 1.05
N LEU A 27 -7.13 -1.93 0.46
CA LEU A 27 -7.83 -0.70 0.84
C LEU A 27 -8.39 -0.80 2.27
N SER A 28 -8.99 -1.93 2.61
CA SER A 28 -9.53 -2.19 3.95
C SER A 28 -8.43 -2.17 5.01
N LEU A 29 -7.29 -2.82 4.77
CA LEU A 29 -6.16 -2.78 5.69
C LEU A 29 -5.59 -1.38 5.85
N LEU A 30 -5.41 -0.65 4.75
CA LEU A 30 -4.92 0.73 4.83
C LEU A 30 -5.90 1.61 5.60
N TYR A 31 -7.21 1.48 5.35
CA TYR A 31 -8.25 2.17 6.10
C TYR A 31 -8.16 1.88 7.60
N SER A 32 -8.14 0.60 7.98
CA SER A 32 -8.03 0.18 9.37
C SER A 32 -6.79 0.76 10.04
N MET A 33 -5.65 0.83 9.34
CA MET A 33 -4.43 1.42 9.89
C MET A 33 -4.55 2.94 10.08
N ILE A 34 -5.07 3.68 9.10
CA ILE A 34 -5.15 5.16 9.19
C ILE A 34 -6.28 5.67 10.09
N SER A 35 -7.21 4.79 10.48
CA SER A 35 -8.32 5.11 11.39
C SER A 35 -8.02 4.84 12.86
N VAL A 36 -6.89 4.22 13.19
CA VAL A 36 -6.46 3.98 14.58
C VAL A 36 -6.08 5.33 15.22
N GLU A 37 -6.73 5.69 16.32
CA GLU A 37 -6.52 6.97 17.01
C GLU A 37 -5.07 7.11 17.48
N GLU A 38 -4.47 6.05 18.02
CA GLU A 38 -3.07 6.02 18.46
C GLU A 38 -2.07 6.26 17.33
N TRP A 39 -2.51 6.12 16.07
CA TRP A 39 -1.70 6.34 14.88
C TRP A 39 -2.11 7.60 14.10
N GLU A 40 -2.95 8.46 14.67
CA GLU A 40 -3.42 9.67 13.99
C GLU A 40 -2.27 10.57 13.52
N ASP A 41 -1.24 10.74 14.36
CA ASP A 41 -0.06 11.57 14.07
C ASP A 41 1.05 10.84 13.29
N GLN A 42 0.82 9.59 12.90
CA GLN A 42 1.86 8.82 12.20
C GLN A 42 2.12 9.41 10.82
N PRO A 43 3.40 9.69 10.48
CA PRO A 43 3.73 10.33 9.22
C PRO A 43 3.51 9.39 8.03
N ALA A 44 3.56 8.08 8.25
CA ALA A 44 3.42 7.10 7.20
C ALA A 44 3.00 5.70 7.69
N PHE A 45 2.55 4.88 6.74
CA PHE A 45 2.07 3.51 6.96
C PHE A 45 2.62 2.58 5.87
N TYR A 46 2.91 1.33 6.23
CA TYR A 46 3.41 0.32 5.31
C TYR A 46 2.59 -0.97 5.36
N ILE A 47 2.21 -1.48 4.19
CA ILE A 47 1.63 -2.81 4.03
C ILE A 47 2.53 -3.60 3.10
N THR A 48 3.15 -4.66 3.63
CA THR A 48 4.04 -5.55 2.88
C THR A 48 3.36 -6.88 2.62
N TRP A 49 3.29 -7.27 1.37
CA TRP A 49 2.77 -8.56 0.93
C TRP A 49 3.92 -9.40 0.40
N LYS A 50 4.27 -10.48 1.08
CA LYS A 50 5.21 -11.48 0.58
C LYS A 50 4.41 -12.51 -0.22
N ASN A 51 4.78 -12.69 -1.48
CA ASN A 51 4.06 -13.60 -2.36
C ASN A 51 4.46 -15.06 -2.07
N THR A 52 3.50 -15.90 -1.71
CA THR A 52 3.70 -17.34 -1.49
C THR A 52 3.68 -18.15 -2.79
N ASP A 53 3.04 -17.64 -3.86
CA ASP A 53 3.08 -18.27 -5.17
C ASP A 53 4.49 -18.18 -5.77
N LEU A 54 5.19 -19.32 -5.77
CA LEU A 54 6.55 -19.46 -6.31
C LEU A 54 6.60 -19.44 -7.84
N LYS A 55 5.48 -19.64 -8.54
CA LYS A 55 5.41 -19.60 -10.01
C LYS A 55 5.38 -18.17 -10.55
N SER A 56 4.76 -17.24 -9.81
CA SER A 56 4.81 -15.81 -10.12
C SER A 56 6.26 -15.29 -10.09
N ASN A 57 6.59 -14.28 -10.88
CA ASN A 57 7.89 -13.60 -10.73
C ASN A 57 7.86 -12.55 -9.61
N LEU A 58 6.68 -12.12 -9.16
CA LEU A 58 6.54 -11.14 -8.08
C LEU A 58 6.90 -11.79 -6.74
N LYS A 59 7.99 -11.36 -6.11
CA LYS A 59 8.42 -11.81 -4.78
C LYS A 59 7.65 -11.13 -3.66
N ARG A 60 7.50 -9.81 -3.79
CA ARG A 60 6.94 -8.96 -2.73
C ARG A 60 6.33 -7.71 -3.35
N PHE A 61 5.17 -7.33 -2.84
CA PHE A 61 4.53 -6.06 -3.13
C PHE A 61 4.49 -5.22 -1.85
N VAL A 62 4.74 -3.91 -1.96
CA VAL A 62 4.69 -2.99 -0.83
C VAL A 62 3.80 -1.81 -1.20
N LEU A 63 2.80 -1.55 -0.37
CA LEU A 63 2.07 -0.30 -0.36
C LEU A 63 2.64 0.59 0.75
N TYR A 64 2.95 1.83 0.39
CA TYR A 64 3.40 2.84 1.33
C TYR A 64 2.49 4.05 1.22
N TYR A 65 1.98 4.53 2.35
CA TYR A 65 1.22 5.76 2.42
C TYR A 65 1.94 6.77 3.30
N ASN A 66 2.30 7.92 2.75
CA ASN A 66 2.79 9.06 3.51
C ASN A 66 1.61 9.99 3.80
N GLN A 67 1.10 9.96 5.03
CA GLN A 67 -0.04 10.77 5.43
C GLN A 67 0.29 12.26 5.40
N LYS A 68 1.46 12.64 5.91
CA LYS A 68 1.88 14.06 5.99
C LYS A 68 2.00 14.73 4.62
N LYS A 69 2.48 14.00 3.61
CA LYS A 69 2.66 14.49 2.25
C LYS A 69 1.49 14.17 1.33
N GLY A 70 0.53 13.36 1.77
CA GLY A 70 -0.54 12.84 0.94
C GLY A 70 -0.01 12.08 -0.28
N ILE A 71 0.91 11.12 -0.08
CA ILE A 71 1.54 10.36 -1.17
C ILE A 71 1.27 8.87 -0.97
N LEU A 72 0.81 8.21 -2.02
CA LEU A 72 0.66 6.75 -2.06
C LEU A 72 1.70 6.17 -3.01
N ARG A 73 2.51 5.21 -2.56
CA ARG A 73 3.53 4.54 -3.37
C ARG A 73 3.32 3.04 -3.41
N ARG A 74 3.71 2.46 -4.53
CA ARG A 74 3.78 1.02 -4.75
C ARG A 74 5.20 0.63 -5.08
N LYS A 75 5.64 -0.49 -4.53
CA LYS A 75 6.90 -1.11 -4.91
C LYS A 75 6.67 -2.58 -5.21
N TYR A 76 7.10 -2.99 -6.39
CA TYR A 76 7.07 -4.36 -6.86
C TYR A 76 8.50 -4.88 -6.82
N VAL A 77 8.72 -5.98 -6.12
CA VAL A 77 10.02 -6.63 -6.01
C VAL A 77 9.92 -8.00 -6.66
N TYR A 78 10.80 -8.28 -7.61
CA TYR A 78 10.79 -9.50 -8.40
C TYR A 78 11.82 -10.51 -7.92
N ARG A 79 11.61 -11.80 -8.23
CA ARG A 79 12.50 -12.89 -7.81
C ARG A 79 13.76 -12.98 -8.66
N ASN A 80 13.63 -12.70 -9.96
CA ASN A 80 14.67 -12.88 -10.96
C ASN A 80 15.70 -11.73 -11.05
N GLY A 81 15.87 -10.94 -9.99
CA GLY A 81 16.86 -9.85 -9.97
C GLY A 81 16.52 -8.63 -10.85
N ILE A 82 15.36 -8.61 -11.51
CA ILE A 82 14.87 -7.40 -12.21
C ILE A 82 14.72 -6.26 -11.19
N GLU A 83 15.07 -5.06 -11.64
CA GLU A 83 14.92 -3.84 -10.84
C GLU A 83 13.50 -3.70 -10.28
N SER A 84 13.44 -3.25 -9.03
CA SER A 84 12.15 -3.06 -8.38
C SER A 84 11.41 -1.91 -9.05
N ARG A 85 10.23 -2.20 -9.63
CA ARG A 85 9.35 -1.15 -10.14
C ARG A 85 8.79 -0.35 -8.96
N LYS A 86 8.87 0.97 -9.03
CA LYS A 86 8.28 1.89 -8.06
C LYS A 86 7.28 2.78 -8.78
N GLU A 87 6.13 2.99 -8.15
CA GLU A 87 5.12 3.90 -8.67
C GLU A 87 4.64 4.83 -7.55
N GLU A 88 4.29 6.06 -7.90
CA GLU A 88 3.79 7.08 -6.99
C GLU A 88 2.51 7.70 -7.52
N LYS A 89 1.56 7.93 -6.60
CA LYS A 89 0.35 8.69 -6.82
C LYS A 89 0.31 9.84 -5.82
N ARG A 90 0.12 11.05 -6.33
CA ARG A 90 -0.04 12.28 -5.54
C ARG A 90 -0.92 13.29 -6.28
N PRO A 91 -1.73 14.10 -5.55
CA PRO A 91 -1.97 14.01 -4.11
C PRO A 91 -3.01 12.94 -3.76
N VAL A 92 -2.85 12.32 -2.58
CA VAL A 92 -3.77 11.38 -1.95
C VAL A 92 -3.93 11.77 -0.48
N PRO A 93 -4.82 12.71 -0.14
CA PRO A 93 -5.08 13.10 1.25
C PRO A 93 -5.72 11.97 2.07
N LYS A 94 -5.60 12.03 3.41
CA LYS A 94 -6.18 11.06 4.36
C LYS A 94 -7.69 10.90 4.13
N ASP A 95 -8.41 12.00 4.05
CA ASP A 95 -9.88 12.00 3.88
C ASP A 95 -10.31 11.33 2.56
N LYS A 96 -9.49 11.48 1.52
CA LYS A 96 -9.75 10.83 0.23
C LYS A 96 -9.62 9.31 0.32
N LEU A 97 -8.67 8.80 1.11
CA LEU A 97 -8.51 7.36 1.38
C LEU A 97 -9.64 6.82 2.26
N LEU A 98 -9.98 7.54 3.34
CA LEU A 98 -11.08 7.18 4.23
C LEU A 98 -12.40 7.09 3.46
N THR A 99 -12.70 8.11 2.64
CA THR A 99 -13.90 8.15 1.79
C THR A 99 -13.90 7.06 0.73
N ALA A 100 -12.76 6.80 0.09
CA ALA A 100 -12.69 5.76 -0.93
C ALA A 100 -12.92 4.37 -0.34
N SER A 101 -12.38 4.09 0.85
CA SER A 101 -12.64 2.83 1.55
C SER A 101 -14.11 2.68 1.94
N SER A 102 -14.70 3.70 2.59
CA SER A 102 -16.10 3.64 3.02
C SER A 102 -17.10 3.50 1.87
N LYS A 103 -16.75 3.99 0.67
CA LYS A 103 -17.56 3.87 -0.54
C LYS A 103 -17.14 2.72 -1.47
N GLY A 104 -16.16 1.90 -1.10
CA GLY A 104 -15.65 0.81 -1.93
C GLY A 104 -15.03 1.24 -3.27
N MET A 105 -14.49 2.47 -3.35
CA MET A 105 -13.93 3.06 -4.58
C MET A 105 -12.50 2.57 -4.82
N LEU A 106 -12.36 1.39 -5.43
CA LEU A 106 -11.05 0.76 -5.73
C LEU A 106 -10.18 1.56 -6.70
N GLN A 107 -10.76 2.49 -7.46
CA GLN A 107 -10.03 3.38 -8.38
C GLN A 107 -8.93 4.18 -7.68
N ILE A 108 -9.05 4.42 -6.36
CA ILE A 108 -7.98 5.07 -5.60
C ILE A 108 -6.69 4.25 -5.60
N LEU A 109 -6.81 2.93 -5.68
CA LEU A 109 -5.73 1.98 -5.82
C LEU A 109 -5.48 1.63 -7.29
N GLN A 110 -6.46 1.58 -8.16
CA GLN A 110 -6.19 1.10 -9.53
C GLN A 110 -5.46 2.14 -10.40
N ASP A 111 -5.82 3.42 -10.30
CA ASP A 111 -5.42 4.42 -11.30
C ASP A 111 -4.51 5.54 -10.75
N GLY A 112 -3.90 6.30 -11.66
CA GLY A 112 -3.19 7.56 -11.34
C GLY A 112 -1.80 7.39 -10.72
N PHE A 113 -1.28 6.16 -10.69
CA PHE A 113 0.11 5.89 -10.34
C PHE A 113 1.03 6.18 -11.53
N LYS A 114 2.12 6.91 -11.28
CA LYS A 114 3.18 7.18 -12.26
C LYS A 114 4.43 6.41 -11.86
N GLN A 115 5.08 5.78 -12.84
CA GLN A 115 6.36 5.13 -12.60
C GLN A 115 7.39 6.17 -12.14
N MET A 116 8.15 5.81 -11.11
CA MET A 116 9.29 6.60 -10.65
C MET A 116 10.55 6.06 -11.32
N GLU A 117 11.38 6.97 -11.84
CA GLU A 117 12.77 6.69 -12.21
C GLU A 117 13.63 6.40 -10.97
#